data_AF-A0A848HZ51-F1
#
_entry.id   AF-A0A848HZ51-F1
#
_cell.length_a   1.000
_cell.length_b   1.000
_cell.length_c   1.000
_cell.angle_alpha   90.00
_cell.angle_beta   90.00
_cell.angle_gamma   90.00
#
_symmetry.space_group_name_H-M   'P 1'
#
loop_
_entity.id
_entity.type
_entity.pdbx_description
1 polymer ?
#
loop_
_entity_poly.entity_id
_entity_poly.type
_entity_poly.pdbx_seq_one_letter_code
_entity_poly.pdbx_strand_id
1 'polypeptide(L)'
;MPTSATPAIERIARVLAGRQLSLNGGGSDPHAASAVDASWHNHVDDAYAILHTLREPDAQMAQAGDVAVWRSMIGAVLERRAG
;
A
#
# COMPACT_ATOMS: atom_id res chain seq x y z
N MET A 1 -4.69 -3.00 -19.87
CA MET A 1 -5.37 -2.91 -18.55
C MET A 1 -5.08 -1.52 -17.98
N PRO A 2 -6.07 -0.80 -17.41
CA PRO A 2 -5.80 0.51 -16.82
C PRO A 2 -4.87 0.41 -15.61
N THR A 3 -3.98 1.38 -15.44
CA THR A 3 -3.16 1.55 -14.23
C THR A 3 -3.81 2.59 -13.31
N SER A 4 -3.62 2.46 -12.00
CA SER A 4 -4.06 3.49 -11.06
C SER A 4 -3.19 4.73 -11.20
N ALA A 5 -3.81 5.91 -11.20
CA ALA A 5 -3.09 7.20 -11.12
C ALA A 5 -2.49 7.44 -9.73
N THR A 6 -2.96 6.73 -8.69
CA THR A 6 -2.49 6.89 -7.32
C THR A 6 -1.37 5.88 -7.02
N PRO A 7 -0.20 6.34 -6.53
CA PRO A 7 0.90 5.45 -6.16
C PRO A 7 0.49 4.34 -5.19
N ALA A 8 1.09 3.16 -5.30
CA ALA A 8 0.79 2.03 -4.41
C ALA A 8 1.01 2.37 -2.93
N ILE A 9 2.08 3.12 -2.62
CA ILE A 9 2.38 3.60 -1.26
C ILE A 9 1.23 4.43 -0.70
N GLU A 10 0.77 5.44 -1.45
CA GLU A 10 -0.34 6.28 -1.01
C GLU A 10 -1.62 5.45 -0.80
N ARG A 11 -1.92 4.52 -1.71
CA ARG A 11 -3.09 3.65 -1.58
C ARG A 11 -3.04 2.80 -0.30
N ILE A 12 -1.90 2.18 0.00
CA ILE A 12 -1.72 1.37 1.23
C ILE A 12 -1.80 2.26 2.46
N ALA A 13 -1.11 3.40 2.47
CA ALA A 13 -1.10 4.32 3.59
C ALA A 13 -2.49 4.91 3.90
N ARG A 14 -3.30 5.20 2.86
CA ARG A 14 -4.71 5.59 3.01
C ARG A 14 -5.57 4.49 3.62
N VAL A 15 -5.32 3.23 3.27
CA VAL A 15 -6.00 2.08 3.90
C VAL A 15 -5.64 1.99 5.38
N LEU A 16 -4.37 2.19 5.75
CA LEU A 16 -3.92 2.17 7.14
C LEU A 16 -4.58 3.30 7.97
N ALA A 17 -4.55 4.54 7.47
CA ALA A 17 -5.25 5.67 8.09
C ALA A 17 -6.76 5.41 8.21
N GLY A 18 -7.38 4.89 7.15
CA GLY A 18 -8.81 4.57 7.14
C GLY A 18 -9.18 3.52 8.17
N ARG A 19 -8.35 2.49 8.36
CA ARG A 19 -8.55 1.46 9.38
C ARG A 19 -8.55 2.06 10.79
N GLN A 20 -7.66 3.00 11.06
CA GLN A 20 -7.54 3.64 12.37
C GLN A 20 -8.66 4.65 12.65
N LEU A 21 -9.09 5.40 11.65
CA LEU A 21 -10.00 6.55 11.83
C LEU A 21 -11.47 6.20 11.60
N SER A 22 -11.76 5.41 10.57
CA SER A 22 -13.14 5.18 10.12
C SER A 22 -13.87 4.19 11.02
N LEU A 23 -15.15 4.49 11.25
CA LEU A 23 -16.12 3.57 11.86
C LEU A 23 -16.18 2.20 11.15
N ASN A 24 -15.95 2.17 9.82
CA ASN A 24 -15.98 0.94 9.03
C ASN A 24 -14.67 0.13 9.09
N GLY A 25 -13.62 0.67 9.71
CA GLY A 25 -12.37 -0.03 9.94
C GLY A 25 -12.31 -0.55 11.38
N GLY A 26 -11.84 0.30 12.28
CA GLY A 26 -11.86 0.09 13.73
C GLY A 26 -11.83 1.39 14.52
N GLY A 27 -11.96 2.53 13.85
CA GLY A 27 -12.10 3.84 14.47
C GLY A 27 -13.55 4.16 14.78
N SER A 28 -13.85 5.45 14.96
CA SER A 28 -15.18 5.92 15.37
C SER A 28 -15.77 6.97 14.45
N ASP A 29 -15.04 7.43 13.44
CA ASP A 29 -15.50 8.52 12.57
C ASP A 29 -16.33 7.97 11.38
N PRO A 30 -17.64 8.28 11.29
CA PRO A 30 -18.48 7.86 10.16
C PRO A 30 -18.16 8.61 8.85
N HIS A 31 -17.40 9.71 8.90
CA HIS A 31 -17.06 10.58 7.78
C HIS A 31 -15.54 10.84 7.66
N ALA A 32 -14.74 9.80 7.91
CA ALA A 32 -13.29 9.87 8.02
C ALA A 32 -12.51 10.28 6.75
N ALA A 33 -13.16 10.57 5.62
CA ALA A 33 -12.47 10.79 4.34
C ALA A 33 -11.45 11.95 4.42
N SER A 34 -11.87 13.11 4.94
CA SER A 34 -10.99 14.27 5.10
C SER A 34 -9.87 14.02 6.12
N ALA A 35 -10.17 13.28 7.19
CA ALA A 35 -9.17 12.89 8.19
C ALA A 35 -8.13 11.92 7.60
N VAL A 36 -8.54 10.99 6.73
CA VAL A 36 -7.64 10.10 5.98
C VAL A 36 -6.76 10.90 5.04
N ASP A 37 -7.34 11.83 4.26
CA ASP A 37 -6.59 12.73 3.37
C ASP A 37 -5.50 13.51 4.13
N ALA A 38 -5.82 13.96 5.35
CA ALA A 38 -4.93 14.75 6.19
C ALA A 38 -3.86 13.93 6.93
N SER A 39 -3.99 12.61 7.03
CA SER A 39 -3.14 11.80 7.93
C SER A 39 -2.45 10.60 7.27
N TRP A 40 -2.85 10.21 6.05
CA TRP A 40 -2.29 9.02 5.40
C TRP A 40 -0.77 9.08 5.28
N HIS A 41 -0.18 10.26 5.10
CA HIS A 41 1.26 10.42 4.96
C HIS A 41 2.05 9.92 6.19
N ASN A 42 1.42 9.86 7.37
CA ASN A 42 2.02 9.32 8.59
C ASN A 42 2.24 7.80 8.52
N HIS A 43 1.59 7.12 7.58
CA HIS A 43 1.69 5.68 7.35
C HIS A 43 2.53 5.32 6.12
N VAL A 44 3.29 6.28 5.56
CA VAL A 44 4.15 6.01 4.40
C VAL A 44 5.22 4.97 4.74
N ASP A 45 5.83 5.06 5.92
CA ASP A 45 6.83 4.09 6.36
C ASP A 45 6.25 2.69 6.54
N ASP A 46 5.06 2.59 7.12
CA ASP A 46 4.33 1.34 7.25
C ASP A 46 4.00 0.74 5.87
N ALA A 47 3.58 1.58 4.92
CA ALA A 47 3.30 1.15 3.55
C ALA A 47 4.55 0.60 2.83
N TYR A 48 5.71 1.23 3.04
CA TYR A 48 6.98 0.69 2.55
C TYR A 48 7.33 -0.64 3.22
N ALA A 49 7.18 -0.74 4.54
CA ALA A 49 7.45 -1.98 5.27
C ALA A 49 6.59 -3.14 4.74
N ILE A 50 5.31 -2.90 4.47
CA ILE A 50 4.40 -3.87 3.85
C ILE A 50 4.89 -4.26 2.45
N LEU A 51 5.29 -3.31 1.59
CA LEU A 51 5.82 -3.67 0.27
C LEU A 51 7.14 -4.43 0.33
N HIS A 52 7.96 -4.19 1.36
CA HIS A 52 9.17 -4.99 1.58
C HIS A 52 8.83 -6.45 1.88
N THR A 53 7.78 -6.75 2.65
CA THR A 53 7.37 -8.14 2.88
C THR A 53 6.84 -8.80 1.61
N LEU A 54 6.17 -8.01 0.75
CA LEU A 54 5.64 -8.48 -0.52
C LEU A 54 6.69 -8.62 -1.63
N ARG A 55 7.95 -8.21 -1.41
CA ARG A 55 9.01 -8.37 -2.42
C ARG A 55 9.27 -9.83 -2.78
N GLU A 56 9.00 -10.74 -1.86
CA GLU A 56 9.17 -12.18 -2.04
C GLU A 56 7.80 -12.84 -2.12
N PRO A 57 7.35 -13.25 -3.32
CA PRO A 57 6.05 -13.89 -3.47
C PRO A 57 6.08 -15.29 -2.85
N ASP A 58 4.96 -15.72 -2.27
CA ASP A 58 4.79 -17.08 -1.76
C ASP A 58 4.56 -18.10 -2.89
N ALA A 59 4.41 -19.38 -2.53
CA ALA A 59 4.22 -20.46 -3.48
C ALA A 59 2.93 -20.32 -4.31
N GLN A 60 1.84 -19.81 -3.72
CA GLN A 60 0.58 -19.62 -4.44
C GLN A 60 0.69 -18.47 -5.44
N MET A 61 1.35 -17.38 -5.06
CA MET A 61 1.64 -16.26 -5.95
C MET A 61 2.56 -16.68 -7.11
N ALA A 62 3.58 -17.49 -6.83
CA ALA A 62 4.50 -18.01 -7.85
C ALA A 62 3.83 -18.96 -8.84
N GLN A 63 2.77 -19.67 -8.43
CA GLN A 63 1.97 -20.50 -9.34
C GLN A 63 1.04 -19.66 -10.24
N ALA A 64 0.65 -18.47 -9.78
CA ALA A 64 -0.27 -17.60 -10.51
C ALA A 64 0.41 -16.79 -11.62
N GLY A 65 1.74 -16.62 -11.59
CA GLY A 65 2.45 -15.80 -12.57
C GLY A 65 3.96 -15.79 -12.42
N ASP A 66 4.59 -14.81 -13.07
CA ASP A 66 6.05 -14.72 -13.12
C ASP A 66 6.64 -13.99 -11.90
N VAL A 67 7.49 -14.70 -11.15
CA VAL A 67 8.17 -14.21 -9.95
C VAL A 67 9.15 -13.08 -10.25
N ALA A 68 9.87 -13.12 -11.36
CA ALA A 68 10.84 -12.09 -11.72
C ALA A 68 10.13 -10.78 -12.10
N VAL A 69 9.00 -10.87 -12.82
CA VAL A 69 8.15 -9.70 -13.13
C VAL A 69 7.61 -9.10 -11.85
N TRP A 70 7.07 -9.91 -10.93
CA TRP A 70 6.58 -9.44 -9.63
C TRP A 70 7.66 -8.69 -8.83
N ARG A 71 8.85 -9.29 -8.69
CA ARG A 71 9.99 -8.67 -7.98
C ARG A 71 10.39 -7.34 -8.61
N SER A 72 10.33 -7.23 -9.93
CA SER A 72 10.65 -5.99 -10.65
C SER A 72 9.59 -4.91 -10.41
N MET A 73 8.31 -5.28 -10.39
CA MET A 73 7.20 -4.35 -10.12
C MET A 73 7.28 -3.79 -8.68
N ILE A 74 7.50 -4.65 -7.69
CA ILE A 74 7.66 -4.20 -6.29
C ILE A 74 8.95 -3.39 -6.14
N GLY A 75 10.05 -3.84 -6.74
CA GLY A 75 11.33 -3.12 -6.76
C GLY A 75 11.20 -1.69 -7.26
N ALA A 76 10.51 -1.48 -8.39
CA ALA A 76 10.29 -0.16 -8.97
C ALA A 76 9.56 0.82 -8.02
N VAL A 77 8.67 0.31 -7.15
CA VAL A 77 8.01 1.15 -6.13
C VAL A 77 8.97 1.50 -4.99
N LEU A 78 9.80 0.54 -4.56
CA LEU A 78 10.75 0.72 -3.46
C LEU A 78 11.91 1.64 -3.82
N GLU A 79 12.41 1.57 -5.05
CA GLU A 79 13.51 2.43 -5.55
C GLU A 79 13.16 3.92 -5.52
N ARG A 80 11.88 4.27 -5.70
CA ARG A 80 11.40 5.66 -5.63
C ARG A 80 11.61 6.32 -4.26
N ARG A 81 11.83 5.54 -3.20
CA ARG A 81 12.17 6.06 -1.86
C ARG A 81 13.63 6.49 -1.74
N ALA A 82 14.51 5.86 -2.51
CA ALA A 82 15.96 6.02 -2.41
C ALA A 82 16.51 7.20 -3.23
N GLY A 83 15.69 7.78 -4.12
CA GLY A 83 16.00 8.99 -4.87
C GLY A 83 15.16 10.16 -4.41
#